data_AF-A0A852HT35-F1
#
_entry.id   AF-A0A852HT35-F1
#
_cell.length_a   1.000
_cell.length_b   1.000
_cell.length_c   1.000
_cell.angle_alpha   90.00
_cell.angle_beta   90.00
_cell.angle_gamma   90.00
#
_symmetry.space_group_name_H-M   'P 1'
#
loop_
_entity.id
_entity.type
_entity.pdbx_description
1 polymer ?
#
loop_
_entity_poly.entity_id
_entity_poly.type
_entity_poly.pdbx_seq_one_letter_code
_entity_poly.pdbx_strand_id
1 'polypeptide(L)'
;QLSVRLSALPGGLALSTCRTLDLEAARRKRIEAVRGQILSKLRLAEPPPAEPGPARPLPEEVRALYNSTRELLRQRLRQRQPQE
;
A
#
# COMPACT_ATOMS: atom_id res chain seq x y z
N GLN A 1 -47.55 2.70 2.10
CA GLN A 1 -47.27 3.36 0.81
C GLN A 1 -47.06 4.85 1.08
N LEU A 2 -45.92 5.27 1.65
CA LEU A 2 -45.65 6.68 1.94
C LEU A 2 -44.71 7.22 0.85
N SER A 3 -45.30 7.87 -0.15
CA SER A 3 -44.57 8.39 -1.32
C SER A 3 -44.06 9.79 -1.00
N VAL A 4 -42.77 9.92 -0.72
CA VAL A 4 -42.10 11.21 -0.52
C VAL A 4 -41.88 11.85 -1.89
N ARG A 5 -42.68 12.86 -2.21
CA ARG A 5 -42.49 13.69 -3.41
C ARG A 5 -41.37 14.70 -3.16
N LEU A 6 -40.22 14.46 -3.80
CA LEU A 6 -39.10 15.39 -3.84
C LEU A 6 -39.42 16.50 -4.85
N SER A 7 -39.85 17.66 -4.36
CA SER A 7 -40.00 18.88 -5.18
C SER A 7 -38.60 19.38 -5.56
N ALA A 8 -38.33 19.47 -6.86
CA ALA A 8 -37.09 20.00 -7.40
C ALA A 8 -36.98 21.50 -7.10
N LEU A 9 -36.03 21.90 -6.24
CA LEU A 9 -35.57 23.29 -6.18
C LEU A 9 -34.73 23.61 -7.43
N PRO A 10 -34.82 24.83 -8.00
CA PRO A 10 -33.95 25.28 -9.07
C PRO A 10 -32.57 25.56 -8.48
N GLY A 11 -31.76 24.52 -8.44
CA GLY A 11 -30.47 24.53 -7.77
C GLY A 11 -30.14 23.11 -7.37
N GLY A 12 -29.86 22.27 -8.36
CA GLY A 12 -29.32 20.94 -8.14
C GLY A 12 -27.94 21.06 -7.50
N LEU A 13 -27.90 21.28 -6.19
CA LEU A 13 -26.72 21.00 -5.39
C LEU A 13 -26.56 19.49 -5.46
N ALA A 14 -25.69 19.02 -6.35
CA ALA A 14 -25.19 17.67 -6.31
C ALA A 14 -24.61 17.46 -4.90
N LEU A 15 -25.36 16.79 -4.03
CA LEU A 15 -24.95 16.48 -2.66
C LEU A 15 -23.85 15.42 -2.73
N SER A 16 -22.63 15.87 -3.01
CA SER A 16 -21.44 15.05 -2.88
C SER A 16 -21.20 14.84 -1.38
N THR A 17 -21.45 13.61 -0.92
CA THR A 17 -21.21 13.19 0.48
C THR A 17 -19.72 12.94 0.76
N CYS A 18 -18.85 13.15 -0.22
CA CYS A 18 -17.42 12.98 -0.08
C CYS A 18 -16.86 14.05 0.85
N ARG A 19 -16.60 13.64 2.10
CA ARG A 19 -15.80 14.43 3.05
C ARG A 19 -14.41 14.67 2.45
N THR A 20 -13.86 15.86 2.66
CA THR A 20 -12.47 16.17 2.30
C THR A 20 -11.54 15.11 2.89
N LEU A 21 -10.82 14.41 2.03
CA LEU A 21 -9.88 13.37 2.42
C LEU A 21 -8.55 14.02 2.79
N ASP A 22 -8.18 13.91 4.06
CA ASP A 22 -6.83 14.25 4.51
C ASP A 22 -5.86 13.14 4.08
N LEU A 23 -5.15 13.40 2.99
CA LEU A 23 -4.16 12.48 2.43
C LEU A 23 -2.99 12.23 3.39
N GLU A 24 -2.63 13.19 4.23
CA GLU A 24 -1.55 13.02 5.19
C GLU A 24 -1.97 12.09 6.34
N ALA A 25 -3.21 12.25 6.84
CA ALA A 25 -3.76 11.30 7.80
C ALA A 25 -3.89 9.89 7.22
N ALA A 26 -4.34 9.76 5.96
CA ALA A 26 -4.42 8.48 5.27
C ALA A 26 -3.03 7.84 5.07
N ARG A 27 -2.02 8.64 4.69
CA ARG A 27 -0.64 8.20 4.53
C ARG A 27 -0.05 7.68 5.82
N ARG A 28 -0.25 8.38 6.95
CA ARG A 28 0.18 7.93 8.28
C ARG A 28 -0.44 6.59 8.67
N LYS A 29 -1.76 6.44 8.48
CA LYS A 29 -2.46 5.16 8.72
C LYS A 29 -1.92 4.04 7.83
N ARG A 30 -1.60 4.36 6.57
CA ARG A 30 -1.02 3.38 5.64
C ARG A 30 0.38 2.94 6.06
N ILE A 31 1.21 3.85 6.56
CA ILE A 31 2.55 3.53 7.08
C ILE A 31 2.45 2.51 8.23
N GLU A 32 1.57 2.76 9.21
CA GLU A 32 1.40 1.84 10.34
C GLU A 32 0.82 0.49 9.93
N ALA A 33 -0.14 0.48 9.00
CA ALA A 33 -0.66 -0.77 8.44
C ALA A 33 0.43 -1.58 7.70
N VAL A 34 1.28 -0.91 6.91
CA VAL A 34 2.40 -1.56 6.22
C VAL A 34 3.44 -2.06 7.21
N ARG A 35 3.73 -1.31 8.28
CA ARG A 35 4.62 -1.73 9.37
C ARG A 35 4.14 -3.05 9.97
N GLY A 36 2.87 -3.11 10.40
CA GLY A 36 2.28 -4.33 10.96
C GLY A 36 2.23 -5.49 9.96
N GLN A 37 1.95 -5.20 8.69
CA GLN A 37 1.94 -6.21 7.63
C GLN A 37 3.32 -6.85 7.42
N ILE A 38 4.39 -6.05 7.43
CA ILE A 38 5.76 -6.56 7.28
C ILE A 38 6.12 -7.45 8.47
N LEU A 39 5.89 -6.98 9.70
CA LEU A 39 6.20 -7.73 10.93
C LEU A 39 5.41 -9.06 10.99
N SER A 40 4.12 -9.02 10.67
CA SER A 40 3.27 -10.21 10.62
C SER A 40 3.75 -11.25 9.60
N LYS A 41 4.15 -10.80 8.39
CA LYS A 41 4.70 -11.71 7.36
C LYS A 41 6.02 -12.36 7.79
N LEU A 42 6.85 -11.63 8.52
CA LEU A 42 8.12 -12.14 9.07
C LEU A 42 7.93 -12.91 10.38
N ARG A 43 6.70 -12.94 10.92
CA ARG A 43 6.36 -13.52 12.24
C ARG A 43 7.19 -12.92 13.38
N LEU A 44 7.43 -11.61 13.31
CA LEU A 44 8.12 -10.83 14.34
C LEU A 44 7.10 -9.98 15.10
N ALA A 45 7.25 -9.89 16.42
CA ALA A 45 6.42 -9.00 17.25
C ALA A 45 6.89 -7.53 17.13
N GLU A 46 8.20 -7.33 17.00
CA GLU A 46 8.85 -6.03 16.93
C GLU A 46 10.04 -6.05 15.96
N PRO A 47 10.53 -4.88 15.50
CA PRO A 47 11.71 -4.82 14.65
C PRO A 47 12.95 -5.42 15.34
N PRO A 48 13.80 -6.19 14.62
CA PRO A 48 15.02 -6.71 15.20
C PRO A 48 15.97 -5.55 15.57
N PRO A 49 16.84 -5.73 16.57
CA PRO A 49 17.84 -4.74 16.92
C PRO A 49 18.77 -4.49 15.72
N ALA A 50 19.27 -3.26 15.62
CA ALA A 50 20.27 -2.95 14.60
C ALA A 50 21.56 -3.73 14.89
N GLU A 51 22.14 -4.32 13.85
CA GLU A 51 23.45 -4.98 13.94
C GLU A 51 24.51 -3.98 14.39
N PRO A 52 25.30 -4.28 15.44
CA PRO A 52 26.35 -3.38 15.91
C PRO A 52 27.53 -3.38 14.92
N GLY A 53 27.95 -2.18 14.51
CA GLY A 53 29.14 -1.96 13.70
C GLY A 53 28.85 -1.45 12.27
N PRO A 54 29.92 -1.22 11.48
CA PRO A 54 29.76 -0.74 10.11
C PRO A 54 29.06 -1.79 9.25
N ALA A 55 28.18 -1.33 8.36
CA ALA A 55 27.48 -2.19 7.42
C ALA A 55 28.49 -2.97 6.57
N ARG A 56 28.45 -4.30 6.69
CA ARG A 56 29.28 -5.19 5.88
C ARG A 56 28.62 -5.41 4.51
N PRO A 57 29.40 -5.53 3.44
CA PRO A 57 28.85 -5.91 2.14
C PRO A 57 28.20 -7.29 2.26
N LEU A 58 27.02 -7.44 1.65
CA LEU A 58 26.33 -8.72 1.58
C LEU A 58 27.14 -9.73 0.74
N PRO A 59 27.16 -11.02 1.12
CA PRO A 59 27.75 -12.07 0.30
C PRO A 59 27.16 -12.08 -1.13
N GLU A 60 27.98 -12.43 -2.11
CA GLU A 60 27.58 -12.38 -3.52
C GLU A 60 26.38 -13.30 -3.81
N GLU A 61 26.37 -14.49 -3.23
CA GLU A 61 25.30 -15.47 -3.37
C GLU A 61 23.94 -14.91 -2.89
N VAL A 62 23.93 -14.22 -1.75
CA VAL A 62 22.72 -13.56 -1.20
C VAL A 62 22.23 -12.48 -2.14
N ARG A 63 23.15 -11.66 -2.69
CA ARG A 63 22.82 -10.62 -3.66
C ARG A 63 22.28 -11.21 -4.97
N ALA A 64 22.87 -12.29 -5.46
CA ALA A 64 22.43 -12.98 -6.67
C ALA A 64 21.00 -13.54 -6.50
N LEU A 65 20.71 -14.19 -5.36
CA LEU A 65 19.39 -14.71 -5.04
C LEU A 65 18.32 -13.61 -4.95
N TYR A 66 18.66 -12.47 -4.33
CA TYR A 66 17.77 -11.32 -4.29
C TYR A 66 17.46 -10.78 -5.69
N ASN A 67 18.49 -10.63 -6.53
CA ASN A 67 18.36 -10.11 -7.88
C ASN A 67 17.54 -11.03 -8.80
N SER A 68 17.73 -12.36 -8.71
CA SER A 68 16.95 -13.33 -9.48
C SER A 68 15.46 -13.27 -9.12
N THR A 69 15.15 -13.18 -7.82
CA THR A 69 13.76 -13.03 -7.33
C THR A 69 13.13 -11.73 -7.83
N ARG A 70 13.88 -10.62 -7.80
CA ARG A 70 13.39 -9.34 -8.32
C ARG A 70 13.08 -9.38 -9.81
N GLU A 71 13.96 -9.99 -10.61
CA GLU A 71 13.75 -10.07 -12.04
C GLU A 71 12.54 -10.96 -12.38
N LEU A 72 12.38 -12.08 -11.69
CA LEU A 72 11.20 -12.94 -11.82
C LEU A 72 9.90 -12.17 -11.52
N LEU A 73 9.87 -11.37 -10.45
CA LEU A 73 8.70 -10.56 -10.11
C LEU A 73 8.41 -9.50 -11.18
N ARG A 74 9.44 -8.86 -11.74
CA ARG A 74 9.29 -7.91 -12.85
C ARG A 74 8.73 -8.57 -14.11
N GLN A 75 9.22 -9.76 -14.46
CA GLN A 75 8.70 -10.53 -15.59
C GLN A 75 7.21 -10.84 -15.43
N ARG A 76 6.79 -11.31 -14.25
CA ARG A 76 5.37 -11.57 -13.95
C ARG A 76 4.50 -10.32 -14.04
N LEU A 77 5.02 -9.17 -13.60
CA LEU A 77 4.29 -7.90 -13.71
C LEU A 77 4.12 -7.46 -15.16
N ARG A 78 5.17 -7.61 -15.99
CA ARG A 78 5.08 -7.35 -17.45
C ARG A 78 4.03 -8.24 -18.13
N GLN A 79 3.96 -9.52 -17.78
CA GLN A 79 2.96 -10.46 -18.32
C GLN A 79 1.52 -10.14 -17.90
N ARG A 80 1.33 -9.45 -16.77
CA ARG A 80 0.00 -9.07 -16.27
C ARG A 80 -0.51 -7.76 -16.85
N GLN A 81 0.35 -6.98 -17.52
CA GLN A 81 -0.12 -5.78 -18.19
C GLN A 81 -0.91 -6.21 -19.43
N PRO A 82 -2.18 -5.79 -19.57
CA PRO A 82 -2.93 -6.02 -20.80
C PRO A 82 -2.12 -5.45 -21.98
N GLN A 83 -2.04 -6.19 -23.08
CA GLN A 83 -1.66 -5.55 -24.35
C GLN A 83 -2.79 -4.57 -24.69
N GLU A 84 -2.50 -3.27 -24.71
CA GLU A 84 -3.37 -2.28 -25.37
C GLU A 84 -3.36 -2.49 -26.89
#